data_AF-A0A1J0WHB2-F1
#
_entry.id   AF-A0A1J0WHB2-F1
#
_cell.length_a   1.000
_cell.length_b   1.000
_cell.length_c   1.000
_cell.angle_alpha   90.00
_cell.angle_beta   90.00
_cell.angle_gamma   90.00
#
_symmetry.space_group_name_H-M   'P 1'
#
loop_
_entity.id
_entity.type
_entity.pdbx_description
1 polymer ?
#
loop_
_entity_poly.entity_id
_entity_poly.type
_entity_poly.pdbx_seq_one_letter_code
_entity_poly.pdbx_strand_id
1 'polypeptide(L)'
;MRLREIAITVKLAACLPLPAQAHVSEQGFVLLLPTGVYSAAGVAAVALTVLALFVLPGATVRDLFAHRALAARAFARTRQITSLAALAVLIFLVYLGFFGPRDPLSNLMSLGFWTLGWMAAVSLAPVVGNLWSWINPWTGLYRVLGPLRPIVALPERVGMWPAVVLLMGFAAFQLADIAPDDPARLARFVAIYWVATFAGMMLCGPGWLRHGELGTAVFSAYASLAPVRFSDPAGAGGPGWRLLAEKPMPAAGIFALCLLGVGSFDGLNETFWWLGTIGVNPLEFPGRSAVVGQTLAGLLLACEALVAVFALTVWMGLRLARADTGFGTAFGWLALSVLPIALAYHIAHYLTSFLVQIQYSVAALSDPFARGADWLGIEPFRVTTGFFNSIDSVRVIWTTQAGVVVLGHVWSVLLSHRIALRLFGDGPRTALATLPLSVFMIAYTMLGLWLLAAPKGA
;
A
#
# COMPACT_ATOMS: atom_id res chain seq x y z
N MET A 1 40.92 31.61 47.17
CA MET A 1 39.65 31.60 46.42
C MET A 1 38.50 31.63 47.40
N ARG A 2 37.67 32.67 47.35
CA ARG A 2 36.54 32.87 48.29
C ARG A 2 35.41 31.91 47.90
N LEU A 3 34.66 31.35 48.85
CA LEU A 3 33.52 30.44 48.62
C LEU A 3 32.56 30.90 47.50
N ARG A 4 32.45 32.22 47.31
CA ARG A 4 31.66 32.87 46.28
C ARG A 4 32.14 32.57 44.85
N GLU A 5 33.46 32.48 44.64
CA GLU A 5 34.06 32.13 43.35
C GLU A 5 33.77 30.67 43.01
N ILE A 6 33.87 29.77 43.98
CA ILE A 6 33.53 28.34 43.81
C ILE A 6 32.05 28.18 43.44
N ALA A 7 31.14 28.90 44.13
CA ALA A 7 29.71 28.86 43.85
C ALA A 7 29.36 29.41 42.45
N ILE A 8 30.08 30.43 41.97
CA ILE A 8 29.91 30.98 40.62
C ILE A 8 30.44 29.99 39.58
N THR A 9 31.60 29.37 39.80
CA THR A 9 32.17 28.36 38.89
C THR A 9 31.28 27.13 38.78
N VAL A 10 30.68 26.66 39.89
CA VAL A 10 29.74 25.53 39.89
C VAL A 10 28.44 25.88 39.14
N LYS A 11 27.91 27.10 39.32
CA LYS A 11 26.71 27.55 38.60
C LYS A 11 26.97 27.76 37.10
N LEU A 12 28.15 28.25 36.72
CA LEU A 12 28.57 28.36 35.32
C LEU A 12 28.82 26.99 34.68
N ALA A 13 29.39 26.04 35.41
CA ALA A 13 29.55 24.66 34.96
C ALA A 13 28.20 23.95 34.76
N ALA A 14 27.19 24.27 35.57
CA ALA A 14 25.80 23.79 35.37
C ALA A 14 25.08 24.46 34.19
N CYS A 15 25.62 25.55 33.64
CA CYS A 15 25.15 26.21 32.42
C CYS A 15 25.94 25.79 31.18
N LEU A 16 26.90 24.86 31.31
CA LEU A 16 27.54 24.27 30.13
C LEU A 16 26.44 23.52 29.36
N PRO A 17 26.24 23.82 28.07
CA PRO A 17 25.32 23.04 27.26
C PRO A 17 25.83 21.61 27.26
N LEU A 18 25.13 20.73 27.98
CA LEU A 18 25.22 19.30 27.70
C LEU A 18 24.91 19.16 26.21
N PRO A 19 25.61 18.29 25.45
CA PRO A 19 25.20 17.99 24.10
C PRO A 19 23.74 17.57 24.19
N ALA A 20 22.85 18.45 23.75
CA ALA A 20 21.49 18.05 23.46
C ALA A 20 21.68 16.90 22.48
N GLN A 21 21.28 15.69 22.87
CA GLN A 21 21.07 14.63 21.90
C GLN A 21 19.89 15.11 21.06
N ALA A 22 20.18 16.03 20.13
CA ALA A 22 19.26 16.45 19.12
C ALA A 22 18.89 15.15 18.42
N HIS A 23 17.64 14.75 18.56
CA HIS A 23 17.10 13.60 17.84
C HIS A 23 17.26 13.92 16.36
N VAL A 24 18.34 13.43 15.76
CA VAL A 24 18.51 13.49 14.31
C VAL A 24 17.40 12.63 13.75
N SER A 25 16.48 13.26 13.03
CA SER A 25 15.46 12.53 12.27
C SER A 25 16.14 11.52 11.37
N GLU A 26 15.58 10.31 11.26
CA GLU A 26 16.03 9.23 10.38
C GLU A 26 16.48 9.75 8.99
N GLN A 27 15.72 10.71 8.45
CA GLN A 27 15.96 11.35 7.16
C GLN A 27 17.32 12.05 7.05
N GLY A 28 17.86 12.58 8.16
CA GLY A 28 19.19 13.17 8.21
C GLY A 28 20.31 12.14 7.95
N PHE A 29 20.16 10.91 8.46
CA PHE A 29 21.10 9.82 8.17
C PHE A 29 20.96 9.31 6.75
N VAL A 30 19.73 9.26 6.20
CA VAL A 30 19.50 8.86 4.79
C VAL A 30 20.27 9.77 3.82
N LEU A 31 20.34 11.08 4.09
CA LEU A 31 21.12 12.03 3.28
C LEU A 31 22.65 11.77 3.30
N LEU A 32 23.15 11.09 4.34
CA LEU A 32 24.56 10.71 4.46
C LEU A 32 24.86 9.35 3.78
N LEU A 33 23.85 8.56 3.48
CA LEU A 33 24.03 7.29 2.76
C LEU A 33 24.34 7.57 1.28
N PRO A 34 25.10 6.70 0.61
CA PRO A 34 25.35 6.80 -0.83
C PRO A 34 24.11 6.36 -1.65
N THR A 35 22.96 7.01 -1.41
CA THR A 35 21.67 6.70 -2.02
C THR A 35 21.69 6.75 -3.54
N GLY A 36 22.56 7.59 -4.13
CA GLY A 36 22.81 7.62 -5.57
C GLY A 36 23.38 6.31 -6.13
N VAL A 37 24.34 5.69 -5.43
CA VAL A 37 24.93 4.40 -5.83
C VAL A 37 23.91 3.28 -5.72
N TYR A 38 23.17 3.26 -4.62
CA TYR A 38 22.11 2.27 -4.41
C TYR A 38 20.97 2.40 -5.42
N SER A 39 20.58 3.64 -5.75
CA SER A 39 19.57 3.91 -6.78
C SER A 39 20.04 3.47 -8.16
N ALA A 40 21.29 3.79 -8.53
CA ALA A 40 21.89 3.34 -9.78
C ALA A 40 21.96 1.81 -9.87
N ALA A 41 22.35 1.13 -8.79
CA ALA A 41 22.39 -0.33 -8.74
C ALA A 41 20.99 -0.96 -8.87
N GLY A 42 19.98 -0.39 -8.20
CA GLY A 42 18.59 -0.84 -8.31
C GLY A 42 18.02 -0.67 -9.73
N VAL A 43 18.23 0.50 -10.34
CA VAL A 43 17.82 0.76 -11.73
C VAL A 43 18.57 -0.16 -12.70
N ALA A 44 19.87 -0.37 -12.50
CA ALA A 44 20.66 -1.29 -13.30
C ALA A 44 20.16 -2.74 -13.18
N ALA A 45 19.79 -3.22 -12.00
CA ALA A 45 19.23 -4.56 -11.81
C ALA A 45 17.93 -4.76 -12.60
N VAL A 46 17.03 -3.77 -12.58
CA VAL A 46 15.78 -3.82 -13.36
C VAL A 46 16.08 -3.74 -14.86
N ALA A 47 16.96 -2.85 -15.30
CA ALA A 47 17.36 -2.74 -16.71
C ALA A 47 18.03 -4.02 -17.23
N LEU A 48 18.93 -4.63 -16.47
CA LEU A 48 19.55 -5.91 -16.80
C LEU A 48 18.52 -7.04 -16.85
N THR A 49 17.50 -7.03 -15.99
CA THR A 49 16.38 -7.98 -16.04
C THR A 49 15.60 -7.82 -17.35
N VAL A 50 15.28 -6.59 -17.74
CA VAL A 50 14.62 -6.30 -19.03
C VAL A 50 15.48 -6.82 -20.19
N LEU A 51 16.77 -6.53 -20.19
CA LEU A 51 17.70 -6.98 -21.25
C LEU A 51 17.79 -8.51 -21.30
N ALA A 52 17.88 -9.17 -20.14
CA ALA A 52 17.90 -10.62 -20.05
C ALA A 52 16.63 -11.25 -20.66
N LEU A 53 15.46 -10.65 -20.45
CA LEU A 53 14.19 -11.16 -21.00
C LEU A 53 14.07 -11.02 -22.52
N PHE A 54 14.86 -10.15 -23.16
CA PHE A 54 14.95 -10.13 -24.62
C PHE A 54 15.77 -11.29 -25.19
N VAL A 55 16.58 -11.96 -24.37
CA VAL A 55 17.45 -13.07 -24.77
C VAL A 55 16.91 -14.42 -24.28
N LEU A 56 16.25 -14.45 -23.12
CA LEU A 56 15.75 -15.68 -22.53
C LEU A 56 14.61 -16.32 -23.36
N PRO A 57 14.57 -17.66 -23.47
CA PRO A 57 13.45 -18.34 -24.10
C PRO A 57 12.14 -18.05 -23.37
N GLY A 58 11.07 -17.77 -24.11
CA GLY A 58 9.75 -17.52 -23.54
C GLY A 58 9.21 -18.68 -22.68
N ALA A 59 9.69 -19.91 -22.92
CA ALA A 59 9.38 -21.08 -22.10
C ALA A 59 9.80 -20.91 -20.63
N THR A 60 11.00 -20.37 -20.37
CA THR A 60 11.51 -20.17 -19.00
C THR A 60 10.61 -19.25 -18.19
N VAL A 61 10.11 -18.18 -18.81
CA VAL A 61 9.18 -17.25 -18.15
C VAL A 61 7.79 -17.87 -18.02
N ARG A 62 7.34 -18.66 -19.00
CA ARG A 62 6.06 -19.40 -18.90
C ARG A 62 6.06 -20.36 -17.71
N ASP A 63 7.16 -21.08 -17.51
CA ASP A 63 7.32 -22.06 -16.43
C ASP A 63 7.34 -21.40 -15.05
N LEU A 64 7.94 -20.20 -14.94
CA LEU A 64 7.94 -19.43 -13.69
C LEU A 64 6.52 -19.13 -13.19
N PHE A 65 5.56 -18.93 -14.09
CA PHE A 65 4.15 -18.65 -13.76
C PHE A 65 3.22 -19.84 -14.06
N ALA A 66 3.78 -21.04 -14.30
CA ALA A 66 2.98 -22.24 -14.40
C ALA A 66 2.30 -22.52 -13.06
N HIS A 67 1.10 -23.10 -13.11
CA HIS A 67 0.34 -23.45 -11.92
C HIS A 67 -0.14 -24.89 -12.02
N ARG A 68 -0.28 -25.51 -10.85
CA ARG A 68 -0.93 -26.80 -10.66
C ARG A 68 -2.29 -26.55 -10.04
N ALA A 69 -3.33 -27.08 -10.64
CA ALA A 69 -4.68 -27.04 -10.07
C ALA A 69 -4.70 -27.77 -8.73
N LEU A 70 -5.40 -27.21 -7.76
CA LEU A 70 -5.66 -27.82 -6.46
C LEU A 70 -7.15 -28.06 -6.29
N ALA A 71 -7.53 -28.98 -5.41
CA ALA A 71 -8.93 -29.13 -5.02
C ALA A 71 -9.39 -27.87 -4.26
N ALA A 72 -10.45 -27.22 -4.75
CA ALA A 72 -11.05 -26.08 -4.07
C ALA A 72 -11.63 -26.53 -2.72
N ARG A 73 -11.35 -25.75 -1.66
CA ARG A 73 -11.87 -25.97 -0.31
C ARG A 73 -12.82 -24.84 0.07
N ALA A 74 -14.02 -25.22 0.49
CA ALA A 74 -15.02 -24.30 0.99
C ALA A 74 -15.02 -24.29 2.52
N PHE A 75 -14.76 -23.12 3.11
CA PHE A 75 -14.80 -22.90 4.56
C PHE A 75 -15.98 -22.00 4.95
N ALA A 76 -17.17 -22.30 4.45
CA ALA A 76 -18.31 -21.39 4.52
C ALA A 76 -18.71 -21.02 5.97
N ARG A 77 -18.84 -22.02 6.86
CA ARG A 77 -19.20 -21.81 8.26
C ARG A 77 -18.10 -21.07 9.02
N THR A 78 -16.84 -21.48 8.85
CA THR A 78 -15.70 -20.80 9.50
C THR A 78 -15.61 -19.33 9.07
N ARG A 79 -15.75 -19.04 7.77
CA ARG A 79 -15.79 -17.65 7.25
C ARG A 79 -16.94 -16.82 7.82
N GLN A 80 -18.08 -17.45 8.08
CA GLN A 80 -19.20 -16.77 8.73
C GLN A 80 -18.85 -16.39 10.18
N ILE A 81 -18.28 -17.33 10.93
CA ILE A 81 -17.86 -17.10 12.33
C ILE A 81 -16.79 -16.01 12.39
N THR A 82 -15.76 -16.09 11.55
CA THR A 82 -14.69 -15.07 11.51
C THR A 82 -15.20 -13.71 11.07
N SER A 83 -16.17 -13.65 10.16
CA SER A 83 -16.81 -12.40 9.75
C SER A 83 -17.64 -11.76 10.87
N LEU A 84 -18.36 -12.56 11.67
CA LEU A 84 -19.07 -12.07 12.86
C LEU A 84 -18.10 -11.61 13.95
N ALA A 85 -17.00 -12.35 14.16
CA ALA A 85 -15.94 -11.92 15.07
C ALA A 85 -15.29 -10.61 14.62
N ALA A 86 -15.03 -10.46 13.32
CA ALA A 86 -14.51 -9.21 12.75
C ALA A 86 -15.48 -8.04 12.91
N LEU A 87 -16.79 -8.27 12.79
CA LEU A 87 -17.81 -7.26 13.10
C LEU A 87 -17.77 -6.86 14.58
N ALA A 88 -17.66 -7.82 15.51
CA ALA A 88 -17.56 -7.52 16.93
C ALA A 88 -16.30 -6.71 17.26
N VAL A 89 -15.16 -7.08 16.68
CA VAL A 89 -13.91 -6.31 16.78
C VAL A 89 -14.10 -4.90 16.21
N LEU A 90 -14.71 -4.75 15.03
CA LEU A 90 -14.96 -3.45 14.44
C LEU A 90 -15.83 -2.56 15.33
N ILE A 91 -16.92 -3.10 15.90
CA ILE A 91 -17.79 -2.36 16.81
C ILE A 91 -16.99 -1.90 18.04
N PHE A 92 -16.12 -2.75 18.58
CA PHE A 92 -15.25 -2.40 19.70
C PHE A 92 -14.24 -1.30 19.33
N LEU A 93 -13.60 -1.38 18.16
CA LEU A 93 -12.70 -0.34 17.68
C LEU A 93 -13.43 1.00 17.48
N VAL A 94 -14.60 0.99 16.84
CA VAL A 94 -15.43 2.19 16.64
C VAL A 94 -15.85 2.79 17.99
N TYR A 95 -16.20 1.95 18.96
CA TYR A 95 -16.49 2.37 20.33
C TYR A 95 -15.28 3.06 20.98
N LEU A 96 -14.09 2.47 20.88
CA LEU A 96 -12.85 3.09 21.38
C LEU A 96 -12.50 4.38 20.62
N GLY A 97 -12.82 4.49 19.34
CA GLY A 97 -12.59 5.74 18.61
C GLY A 97 -13.45 6.91 19.14
N PHE A 98 -14.69 6.64 19.56
CA PHE A 98 -15.56 7.70 20.13
C PHE A 98 -15.35 7.95 21.63
N PHE A 99 -15.10 6.89 22.41
CA PHE A 99 -15.14 6.93 23.87
C PHE A 99 -13.81 6.55 24.56
N GLY A 100 -12.83 6.08 23.79
CA GLY A 100 -11.49 5.74 24.27
C GLY A 100 -10.52 6.94 24.30
N PRO A 101 -9.21 6.66 24.39
CA PRO A 101 -8.16 7.68 24.46
C PRO A 101 -8.19 8.60 23.23
N ARG A 102 -7.90 9.89 23.40
CA ARG A 102 -7.89 10.85 22.26
C ARG A 102 -6.57 10.89 21.51
N ASP A 103 -5.49 10.45 22.15
CA ASP A 103 -4.19 10.32 21.50
C ASP A 103 -4.21 9.10 20.54
N PRO A 104 -3.95 9.30 19.23
CA PRO A 104 -3.90 8.21 18.26
C PRO A 104 -2.92 7.09 18.64
N LEU A 105 -1.82 7.39 19.34
CA LEU A 105 -0.80 6.42 19.73
C LEU A 105 -1.20 5.54 20.92
N SER A 106 -2.32 5.84 21.58
CA SER A 106 -2.91 5.01 22.63
C SER A 106 -4.31 4.50 22.27
N ASN A 107 -4.83 4.81 21.08
CA ASN A 107 -6.17 4.40 20.66
C ASN A 107 -6.13 3.25 19.64
N LEU A 108 -6.78 2.13 19.99
CA LEU A 108 -6.86 0.95 19.12
C LEU A 108 -7.66 1.17 17.82
N MET A 109 -8.56 2.16 17.73
CA MET A 109 -9.22 2.51 16.47
C MET A 109 -8.19 2.96 15.43
N SER A 110 -7.33 3.90 15.81
CA SER A 110 -6.29 4.46 14.93
C SER A 110 -5.22 3.44 14.62
N LEU A 111 -4.65 2.81 15.64
CA LEU A 111 -3.60 1.79 15.48
C LEU A 111 -4.11 0.52 14.79
N GLY A 112 -5.31 0.07 15.13
CA GLY A 112 -5.92 -1.11 14.52
C GLY A 112 -6.23 -0.90 13.04
N PHE A 113 -6.74 0.27 12.66
CA PHE A 113 -7.04 0.57 11.26
C PHE A 113 -5.78 0.82 10.44
N TRP A 114 -4.90 1.73 10.88
CA TRP A 114 -3.72 2.12 10.11
C TRP A 114 -2.60 1.09 10.20
N THR A 115 -2.21 0.68 11.41
CA THR A 115 -1.06 -0.22 11.60
C THR A 115 -1.41 -1.67 11.26
N LEU A 116 -2.46 -2.23 11.86
CA LEU A 116 -2.80 -3.64 11.69
C LEU A 116 -3.56 -3.91 10.38
N GLY A 117 -4.51 -3.04 10.03
CA GLY A 117 -5.31 -3.13 8.81
C GLY A 117 -4.55 -2.70 7.56
N TRP A 118 -4.20 -1.42 7.47
CA TRP A 118 -3.64 -0.84 6.25
C TRP A 118 -2.18 -1.24 6.03
N MET A 119 -1.31 -1.14 7.03
CA MET A 119 0.11 -1.47 6.86
C MET A 119 0.33 -2.99 6.86
N ALA A 120 -0.04 -3.69 7.94
CA ALA A 120 0.30 -5.10 8.11
C ALA A 120 -0.54 -6.04 7.22
N ALA A 121 -1.87 -5.98 7.33
CA ALA A 121 -2.73 -6.95 6.64
C ALA A 121 -2.64 -6.84 5.10
N VAL A 122 -2.54 -5.62 4.55
CA VAL A 122 -2.30 -5.41 3.10
C VAL A 122 -0.95 -6.00 2.67
N SER A 123 0.11 -5.75 3.44
CA SER A 123 1.46 -6.28 3.16
C SER A 123 1.55 -7.80 3.20
N LEU A 124 0.71 -8.45 4.00
CA LEU A 124 0.65 -9.92 4.13
C LEU A 124 -0.23 -10.61 3.06
N ALA A 125 -1.13 -9.87 2.41
CA ALA A 125 -2.01 -10.38 1.36
C ALA A 125 -1.31 -11.18 0.22
N PRO A 126 -0.14 -10.77 -0.32
CA PRO A 126 0.59 -11.55 -1.33
C PRO A 126 1.14 -12.89 -0.82
N VAL A 127 1.23 -13.11 0.50
CA VAL A 127 1.77 -14.36 1.07
C VAL A 127 0.64 -15.24 1.59
N VAL A 128 -0.28 -14.65 2.34
CA VAL A 128 -1.39 -15.36 3.02
C VAL A 128 -2.59 -15.58 2.09
N GLY A 129 -2.66 -14.83 0.98
CA GLY A 129 -3.81 -14.80 0.09
C GLY A 129 -4.87 -13.81 0.59
N ASN A 130 -6.13 -14.01 0.18
CA ASN A 130 -7.19 -13.04 0.44
C ASN A 130 -7.68 -13.09 1.89
N LEU A 131 -6.95 -12.43 2.78
CA LEU A 131 -7.26 -12.30 4.21
C LEU A 131 -8.65 -11.68 4.44
N TRP A 132 -9.02 -10.68 3.64
CA TRP A 132 -10.31 -10.00 3.73
C TRP A 132 -11.52 -10.92 3.56
N SER A 133 -11.38 -12.01 2.80
CA SER A 133 -12.42 -13.04 2.68
C SER A 133 -12.77 -13.72 4.01
N TRP A 134 -11.91 -13.60 5.03
CA TRP A 134 -12.11 -14.13 6.38
C TRP A 134 -12.52 -13.05 7.38
N ILE A 135 -11.97 -11.84 7.27
CA ILE A 135 -12.12 -10.78 8.27
C ILE A 135 -13.05 -9.64 7.83
N ASN A 136 -13.81 -9.78 6.75
CA ASN A 136 -14.78 -8.75 6.38
C ASN A 136 -15.93 -8.68 7.43
N PRO A 137 -16.32 -7.50 7.90
CA PRO A 137 -17.32 -7.32 8.95
C PRO A 137 -18.79 -7.32 8.46
N TRP A 138 -19.09 -7.88 7.28
CA TRP A 138 -20.45 -7.83 6.70
C TRP A 138 -21.06 -9.18 6.37
N THR A 139 -20.31 -10.09 5.74
CA THR A 139 -20.89 -11.33 5.19
C THR A 139 -21.50 -12.25 6.24
N GLY A 140 -20.95 -12.24 7.45
CA GLY A 140 -21.46 -12.96 8.61
C GLY A 140 -22.85 -12.47 9.02
N LEU A 141 -22.99 -11.16 9.24
CA LEU A 141 -24.26 -10.52 9.58
C LEU A 141 -25.30 -10.70 8.46
N TYR A 142 -24.90 -10.50 7.20
CA TYR A 142 -25.77 -10.71 6.04
C TYR A 142 -26.40 -12.12 6.04
N ARG A 143 -25.62 -13.15 6.36
CA ARG A 143 -26.12 -14.54 6.41
C ARG A 143 -27.04 -14.79 7.61
N VAL A 144 -26.80 -14.14 8.75
CA VAL A 144 -27.65 -14.27 9.95
C VAL A 144 -29.02 -13.64 9.73
N LEU A 145 -29.08 -12.48 9.07
CA LEU A 145 -30.35 -11.83 8.71
C LEU A 145 -31.15 -12.61 7.64
N GLY A 146 -30.55 -13.64 7.03
CA GLY A 146 -31.09 -14.36 5.90
C GLY A 146 -30.82 -13.63 4.58
N PRO A 147 -30.57 -14.36 3.47
CA PRO A 147 -30.34 -13.73 2.18
C PRO A 147 -31.59 -12.96 1.75
N LEU A 148 -31.51 -11.64 1.79
CA LEU A 148 -32.55 -10.79 1.24
C LEU A 148 -32.57 -10.94 -0.29
N ARG A 149 -33.76 -10.88 -0.88
CA ARG A 149 -33.88 -10.80 -2.34
C ARG A 149 -33.29 -9.46 -2.78
N PRO A 150 -32.27 -9.45 -3.67
CA PRO A 150 -31.70 -8.21 -4.15
C PRO A 150 -32.77 -7.40 -4.88
N ILE A 151 -32.85 -6.11 -4.58
CA ILE A 151 -33.78 -5.16 -5.19
C ILE A 151 -33.24 -4.68 -6.54
N VAL A 152 -31.90 -4.55 -6.64
CA VAL A 152 -31.21 -4.06 -7.84
C VAL A 152 -30.20 -5.09 -8.31
N ALA A 153 -30.28 -5.49 -9.58
CA ALA A 153 -29.24 -6.29 -10.23
C ALA A 153 -28.11 -5.36 -10.71
N LEU A 154 -26.91 -5.51 -10.15
CA LEU A 154 -25.73 -4.76 -10.60
C LEU A 154 -25.32 -5.22 -12.01
N PRO A 155 -25.28 -4.31 -13.00
CA PRO A 155 -24.78 -4.65 -14.32
C PRO A 155 -23.29 -5.00 -14.25
N GLU A 156 -22.86 -6.07 -14.92
CA GLU A 156 -21.44 -6.45 -15.02
C GLU A 156 -20.56 -5.33 -15.60
N ARG A 157 -21.15 -4.44 -16.41
CA ARG A 157 -20.49 -3.26 -17.00
C ARG A 157 -19.96 -2.27 -15.95
N VAL A 158 -20.52 -2.27 -14.73
CA VAL A 158 -20.04 -1.43 -13.63
C VAL A 158 -18.60 -1.80 -13.26
N GLY A 159 -18.25 -3.09 -13.34
CA GLY A 159 -16.90 -3.59 -13.08
C GLY A 159 -16.33 -3.06 -11.75
N MET A 160 -15.08 -2.61 -11.78
CA MET A 160 -14.38 -2.06 -10.61
C MET A 160 -14.45 -0.53 -10.48
N TRP A 161 -15.25 0.17 -11.27
CA TRP A 161 -15.35 1.63 -11.17
C TRP A 161 -15.77 2.13 -9.77
N PRO A 162 -16.72 1.51 -9.06
CA PRO A 162 -17.04 1.92 -7.69
C PRO A 162 -15.84 1.75 -6.74
N ALA A 163 -15.06 0.67 -6.89
CA ALA A 163 -13.82 0.49 -6.13
C ALA A 163 -12.75 1.54 -6.45
N VAL A 164 -12.65 2.00 -7.71
CA VAL A 164 -11.75 3.12 -8.09
C VAL A 164 -12.19 4.41 -7.38
N VAL A 165 -13.48 4.73 -7.39
CA VAL A 165 -14.01 5.92 -6.70
C VAL A 165 -13.78 5.83 -5.19
N LEU A 166 -14.02 4.66 -4.58
CA LEU A 166 -13.76 4.43 -3.16
C LEU A 166 -12.27 4.53 -2.82
N LEU A 167 -11.38 4.07 -3.70
CA LEU A 167 -9.94 4.21 -3.52
C LEU A 167 -9.52 5.68 -3.52
N MET A 168 -10.04 6.49 -4.45
CA MET A 168 -9.76 7.93 -4.47
C MET A 168 -10.35 8.64 -3.25
N GLY A 169 -11.54 8.26 -2.80
CA GLY A 169 -12.14 8.79 -1.57
C GLY A 169 -11.36 8.41 -0.31
N PHE A 170 -10.86 7.17 -0.24
CA PHE A 170 -9.98 6.71 0.84
C PHE A 170 -8.65 7.46 0.83
N ALA A 171 -8.02 7.62 -0.33
CA ALA A 171 -6.77 8.37 -0.48
C ALA A 171 -6.96 9.86 -0.14
N ALA A 172 -8.09 10.47 -0.53
CA ALA A 172 -8.43 11.82 -0.14
C ALA A 172 -8.57 11.96 1.38
N PHE A 173 -9.23 11.01 2.05
CA PHE A 173 -9.28 10.98 3.51
C PHE A 173 -7.89 10.81 4.13
N GLN A 174 -7.10 9.86 3.64
CA GLN A 174 -5.77 9.56 4.18
C GLN A 174 -4.80 10.74 4.03
N LEU A 175 -4.79 11.40 2.87
CA LEU A 175 -3.76 12.37 2.51
C LEU A 175 -4.20 13.82 2.77
N ALA A 176 -5.45 14.15 2.48
CA ALA A 176 -5.94 15.53 2.49
C ALA A 176 -6.79 15.86 3.72
N ASP A 177 -7.32 14.88 4.47
CA ASP A 177 -8.00 15.20 5.73
C ASP A 177 -7.01 15.86 6.72
N ILE A 178 -7.54 16.75 7.55
CA ILE A 178 -6.75 17.55 8.48
C ILE A 178 -6.17 16.70 9.62
N ALA A 179 -6.86 15.63 10.02
CA ALA A 179 -6.46 14.76 11.12
C ALA A 179 -6.98 13.31 10.92
N PRO A 180 -6.52 12.58 9.90
CA PRO A 180 -7.00 11.23 9.59
C PRO A 180 -6.68 10.20 10.69
N ASP A 181 -5.71 10.49 11.57
CA ASP A 181 -5.36 9.65 12.72
C ASP A 181 -6.21 9.95 13.97
N ASP A 182 -7.00 11.04 13.98
CA ASP A 182 -7.91 11.35 15.10
C ASP A 182 -8.91 10.20 15.29
N PRO A 183 -8.98 9.58 16.48
CA PRO A 183 -9.74 8.35 16.67
C PRO A 183 -11.25 8.51 16.39
N ALA A 184 -11.84 9.64 16.76
CA ALA A 184 -13.27 9.86 16.59
C ALA A 184 -13.65 10.20 15.15
N ARG A 185 -12.79 10.95 14.46
CA ARG A 185 -12.93 11.21 13.03
C ARG A 185 -12.82 9.92 12.24
N LEU A 186 -11.80 9.11 12.52
CA LEU A 186 -11.60 7.83 11.87
C LEU A 186 -12.75 6.84 12.15
N ALA A 187 -13.20 6.75 13.40
CA ALA A 187 -14.37 5.94 13.77
C ALA A 187 -15.62 6.34 12.98
N ARG A 188 -15.86 7.65 12.81
CA ARG A 188 -16.97 8.15 12.00
C ARG A 188 -16.83 7.76 10.54
N PHE A 189 -15.64 7.95 9.95
CA PHE A 189 -15.36 7.57 8.56
C PHE A 189 -15.62 6.07 8.33
N VAL A 190 -15.07 5.22 9.21
CA VAL A 190 -15.22 3.76 9.13
C VAL A 190 -16.67 3.32 9.38
N ALA A 191 -17.39 3.95 10.31
CA ALA A 191 -18.81 3.64 10.54
C ALA A 191 -19.68 3.99 9.33
N ILE A 192 -19.47 5.16 8.70
CA ILE A 192 -20.16 5.54 7.46
C ILE A 192 -19.84 4.56 6.34
N TYR A 193 -18.56 4.22 6.16
CA TYR A 193 -18.12 3.24 5.17
C TYR A 193 -18.79 1.87 5.38
N TRP A 194 -18.87 1.41 6.64
CA TRP A 194 -19.53 0.16 6.98
C TRP A 194 -21.01 0.17 6.66
N VAL A 195 -21.74 1.24 7.04
CA VAL A 195 -23.17 1.38 6.78
C VAL A 195 -23.46 1.45 5.28
N ALA A 196 -22.69 2.25 4.54
CA ALA A 196 -22.86 2.39 3.08
C ALA A 196 -22.62 1.06 2.36
N THR A 197 -21.57 0.33 2.73
CA THR A 197 -21.26 -0.99 2.16
C THR A 197 -22.34 -2.01 2.50
N PHE A 198 -22.81 -2.04 3.75
CA PHE A 198 -23.85 -2.96 4.17
C PHE A 198 -25.19 -2.67 3.46
N ALA A 199 -25.56 -1.40 3.33
CA ALA A 199 -26.72 -0.98 2.57
C ALA A 199 -26.60 -1.42 1.09
N GLY A 200 -25.43 -1.25 0.48
CA GLY A 200 -25.15 -1.76 -0.87
C GLY A 200 -25.35 -3.27 -0.99
N MET A 201 -24.93 -4.04 0.02
CA MET A 201 -25.19 -5.49 0.07
C MET A 201 -26.67 -5.82 0.24
N MET A 202 -27.43 -5.07 1.06
CA MET A 202 -28.87 -5.28 1.23
C MET A 202 -29.64 -4.99 -0.07
N LEU A 203 -29.23 -3.96 -0.82
CA LEU A 203 -29.89 -3.56 -2.06
C LEU A 203 -29.52 -4.44 -3.26
N CYS A 204 -28.23 -4.77 -3.41
CA CYS A 204 -27.69 -5.44 -4.60
C CYS A 204 -27.25 -6.89 -4.37
N GLY A 205 -27.40 -7.39 -3.14
CA GLY A 205 -26.92 -8.70 -2.72
C GLY A 205 -25.40 -8.75 -2.49
N PRO A 206 -24.85 -9.94 -2.16
CA PRO A 206 -23.43 -10.10 -1.83
C PRO A 206 -22.48 -9.84 -3.02
N GLY A 207 -23.02 -9.76 -4.25
CA GLY A 207 -22.28 -9.34 -5.44
C GLY A 207 -21.75 -7.90 -5.35
N TRP A 208 -22.35 -7.05 -4.50
CA TRP A 208 -21.87 -5.69 -4.22
C TRP A 208 -20.39 -5.67 -3.85
N LEU A 209 -19.94 -6.59 -2.98
CA LEU A 209 -18.56 -6.63 -2.50
C LEU A 209 -17.51 -6.79 -3.61
N ARG A 210 -17.87 -7.44 -4.73
CA ARG A 210 -16.95 -7.60 -5.86
C ARG A 210 -16.72 -6.32 -6.65
N HIS A 211 -17.61 -5.34 -6.55
CA HIS A 211 -17.63 -4.14 -7.38
C HIS A 211 -17.38 -2.87 -6.55
N GLY A 212 -18.00 -2.77 -5.37
CA GLY A 212 -18.13 -1.55 -4.57
C GLY A 212 -17.70 -1.69 -3.12
N GLU A 213 -16.74 -2.56 -2.82
CA GLU A 213 -16.10 -2.59 -1.50
C GLU A 213 -14.57 -2.58 -1.65
N LEU A 214 -13.94 -1.56 -1.07
CA LEU A 214 -12.53 -1.23 -1.28
C LEU A 214 -11.60 -2.30 -0.72
N GLY A 215 -11.86 -2.84 0.47
CA GLY A 215 -11.06 -3.90 1.07
C GLY A 215 -11.06 -5.15 0.18
N THR A 216 -12.22 -5.56 -0.31
CA THR A 216 -12.33 -6.69 -1.24
C THR A 216 -11.53 -6.44 -2.50
N ALA A 217 -11.55 -5.22 -3.06
CA ALA A 217 -10.77 -4.87 -4.24
C ALA A 217 -9.25 -4.91 -3.98
N VAL A 218 -8.75 -4.21 -2.95
CA VAL A 218 -7.32 -4.13 -2.60
C VAL A 218 -6.77 -5.50 -2.24
N PHE A 219 -7.41 -6.21 -1.30
CA PHE A 219 -6.95 -7.52 -0.86
C PHE A 219 -7.06 -8.57 -1.97
N SER A 220 -8.08 -8.51 -2.83
CA SER A 220 -8.15 -9.43 -3.98
C SER A 220 -7.08 -9.16 -5.03
N ALA A 221 -6.72 -7.89 -5.24
CA ALA A 221 -5.65 -7.48 -6.15
C ALA A 221 -4.29 -7.98 -5.64
N TYR A 222 -3.91 -7.72 -4.39
CA TYR A 222 -2.63 -8.20 -3.88
C TYR A 222 -2.60 -9.71 -3.61
N ALA A 223 -3.71 -10.33 -3.18
CA ALA A 223 -3.80 -11.79 -3.07
C ALA A 223 -3.76 -12.50 -4.42
N SER A 224 -3.92 -11.79 -5.54
CA SER A 224 -3.69 -12.38 -6.87
C SER A 224 -2.21 -12.67 -7.14
N LEU A 225 -1.31 -12.03 -6.38
CA LEU A 225 0.13 -12.27 -6.39
C LEU A 225 0.52 -13.48 -5.54
N ALA A 226 -0.40 -14.06 -4.76
CA ALA A 226 -0.06 -15.18 -3.90
C ALA A 226 0.26 -16.47 -4.69
N PRO A 227 1.30 -17.23 -4.29
CA PRO A 227 1.67 -18.46 -4.97
C PRO A 227 0.62 -19.56 -4.79
N VAL A 228 -0.12 -19.56 -3.67
CA VAL A 228 -1.08 -20.62 -3.32
C VAL A 228 -2.47 -20.04 -3.07
N ARG A 229 -3.50 -20.71 -3.59
CA ARG A 229 -4.90 -20.38 -3.36
C ARG A 229 -5.74 -21.64 -3.18
N PHE A 230 -6.61 -21.63 -2.17
CA PHE A 230 -7.51 -22.75 -1.86
C PHE A 230 -8.97 -22.54 -2.30
N SER A 231 -9.35 -21.32 -2.71
CA SER A 231 -10.69 -21.05 -3.27
C SER A 231 -10.64 -21.02 -4.80
N ASP A 232 -11.74 -21.37 -5.44
CA ASP A 232 -11.86 -21.42 -6.90
C ASP A 232 -11.44 -20.08 -7.58
N PRO A 233 -10.62 -20.07 -8.64
CA PRO A 233 -9.76 -21.19 -9.10
C PRO A 233 -8.66 -21.49 -8.08
N ALA A 234 -8.64 -22.73 -7.58
CA ALA A 234 -7.66 -23.18 -6.59
C ALA A 234 -6.42 -23.72 -7.29
N GLY A 235 -5.23 -23.33 -6.81
CA GLY A 235 -3.99 -23.69 -7.46
C GLY A 235 -2.76 -23.26 -6.69
N ALA A 236 -1.62 -23.83 -7.06
CA ALA A 236 -0.29 -23.44 -6.62
C ALA A 236 0.61 -23.19 -7.84
N GLY A 237 1.22 -22.02 -7.91
CA GLY A 237 2.10 -21.60 -9.00
C GLY A 237 3.00 -20.44 -8.61
N GLY A 238 3.73 -19.88 -9.56
CA GLY A 238 4.54 -18.69 -9.33
C GLY A 238 3.72 -17.48 -8.88
N PRO A 239 4.24 -16.61 -7.99
CA PRO A 239 3.51 -15.42 -7.51
C PRO A 239 2.89 -14.60 -8.65
N GLY A 240 1.56 -14.46 -8.71
CA GLY A 240 0.87 -13.77 -9.81
C GLY A 240 0.31 -14.68 -10.91
N TRP A 241 0.46 -16.01 -10.82
CA TRP A 241 -0.13 -16.96 -11.77
C TRP A 241 -1.64 -16.73 -11.97
N ARG A 242 -2.36 -16.33 -10.90
CA ARG A 242 -3.80 -16.08 -10.94
C ARG A 242 -4.18 -14.89 -11.82
N LEU A 243 -3.32 -13.88 -11.94
CA LEU A 243 -3.56 -12.76 -12.85
C LEU A 243 -3.70 -13.23 -14.30
N LEU A 244 -3.10 -14.39 -14.63
CA LEU A 244 -3.17 -15.04 -15.94
C LEU A 244 -4.35 -16.01 -16.07
N ALA A 245 -5.21 -16.19 -15.08
CA ALA A 245 -6.33 -17.13 -15.18
C ALA A 245 -7.52 -16.55 -15.95
N GLU A 246 -7.85 -15.28 -15.72
CA GLU A 246 -9.07 -14.65 -16.22
C GLU A 246 -8.76 -13.38 -17.03
N LYS A 247 -9.55 -13.12 -18.07
CA LYS A 247 -9.40 -11.89 -18.87
C LYS A 247 -9.83 -10.69 -18.01
N PRO A 248 -8.94 -9.71 -17.76
CA PRO A 248 -9.28 -8.57 -16.95
C PRO A 248 -10.14 -7.58 -17.72
N MET A 249 -11.06 -6.93 -17.01
CA MET A 249 -11.73 -5.73 -17.51
C MET A 249 -10.77 -4.54 -17.45
N PRO A 250 -10.86 -3.54 -18.36
CA PRO A 250 -10.03 -2.34 -18.30
C PRO A 250 -10.07 -1.60 -16.96
N ALA A 251 -11.23 -1.60 -16.28
CA ALA A 251 -11.38 -1.01 -14.94
C ALA A 251 -10.45 -1.64 -13.89
N ALA A 252 -10.08 -2.92 -14.04
CA ALA A 252 -9.08 -3.60 -13.20
C ALA A 252 -7.70 -2.96 -13.35
N GLY A 253 -7.33 -2.66 -14.59
CA GLY A 253 -6.08 -2.00 -14.91
C GLY A 253 -6.04 -0.57 -14.37
N ILE A 254 -7.14 0.18 -14.52
CA ILE A 254 -7.27 1.52 -13.94
C ILE A 254 -7.15 1.47 -12.43
N PHE A 255 -7.82 0.53 -11.76
CA PHE A 255 -7.69 0.36 -10.31
C PHE A 255 -6.25 0.08 -9.87
N ALA A 256 -5.53 -0.83 -10.57
CA ALA A 256 -4.14 -1.13 -10.27
C ALA A 256 -3.21 0.08 -10.46
N LEU A 257 -3.45 0.88 -11.50
CA LEU A 257 -2.70 2.12 -11.76
C LEU A 257 -3.04 3.21 -10.73
N CYS A 258 -4.30 3.38 -10.35
CA CYS A 258 -4.69 4.30 -9.28
C CYS A 258 -4.07 3.88 -7.94
N LEU A 259 -4.02 2.59 -7.62
CA LEU A 259 -3.38 2.09 -6.40
C LEU A 259 -1.89 2.44 -6.35
N LEU A 260 -1.20 2.30 -7.48
CA LEU A 260 0.19 2.75 -7.63
C LEU A 260 0.32 4.27 -7.55
N GLY A 261 -0.57 5.01 -8.21
CA GLY A 261 -0.58 6.48 -8.24
C GLY A 261 -0.82 7.11 -6.88
N VAL A 262 -1.77 6.58 -6.11
CA VAL A 262 -2.04 6.97 -4.72
C VAL A 262 -0.78 6.82 -3.88
N GLY A 263 -0.16 5.64 -3.87
CA GLY A 263 1.07 5.42 -3.08
C GLY A 263 2.24 6.29 -3.54
N SER A 264 2.36 6.54 -4.84
CA SER A 264 3.42 7.40 -5.36
C SER A 264 3.20 8.86 -4.98
N PHE A 265 1.95 9.32 -4.97
CA PHE A 265 1.61 10.66 -4.50
C PHE A 265 1.73 10.79 -2.99
N ASP A 266 1.40 9.76 -2.21
CA ASP A 266 1.65 9.69 -0.76
C ASP A 266 3.14 9.99 -0.46
N GLY A 267 4.04 9.27 -1.14
CA GLY A 267 5.47 9.53 -1.06
C GLY A 267 5.91 10.91 -1.53
N LEU A 268 5.30 11.43 -2.59
CA LEU A 268 5.65 12.72 -3.19
C LEU A 268 5.20 13.90 -2.30
N ASN A 269 4.00 13.80 -1.72
CA ASN A 269 3.31 14.89 -1.02
C ASN A 269 4.06 15.36 0.24
N GLU A 270 4.92 14.51 0.80
CA GLU A 270 5.76 14.83 1.98
C GLU A 270 7.12 15.44 1.60
N THR A 271 7.50 15.39 0.31
CA THR A 271 8.85 15.81 -0.12
C THR A 271 9.03 17.32 -0.13
N PHE A 272 10.26 17.75 0.13
CA PHE A 272 10.65 19.16 0.02
C PHE A 272 10.37 19.72 -1.38
N TRP A 273 10.53 18.91 -2.42
CA TRP A 273 10.26 19.32 -3.81
C TRP A 273 8.79 19.66 -4.02
N TRP A 274 7.87 18.80 -3.55
CA TRP A 274 6.44 19.04 -3.68
C TRP A 274 6.01 20.27 -2.87
N LEU A 275 6.39 20.32 -1.60
CA LEU A 275 6.08 21.44 -0.71
C LEU A 275 6.57 22.77 -1.28
N GLY A 276 7.81 22.81 -1.78
CA GLY A 276 8.34 23.99 -2.47
C GLY A 276 7.58 24.36 -3.75
N THR A 277 7.13 23.37 -4.52
CA THR A 277 6.33 23.58 -5.75
C THR A 277 4.98 24.22 -5.45
N ILE A 278 4.36 23.88 -4.32
CA ILE A 278 3.09 24.46 -3.87
C ILE A 278 3.27 25.72 -3.00
N GLY A 279 4.50 26.24 -2.90
CA GLY A 279 4.83 27.46 -2.16
C GLY A 279 4.85 27.31 -0.64
N VAL A 280 4.96 26.09 -0.13
CA VAL A 280 5.03 25.79 1.30
C VAL A 280 6.49 25.57 1.71
N ASN A 281 6.92 26.26 2.77
CA ASN A 281 8.24 26.03 3.38
C ASN A 281 8.27 24.63 4.04
N PRO A 282 9.11 23.68 3.57
CA PRO A 282 9.17 22.34 4.14
C PRO A 282 9.65 22.29 5.59
N LEU A 283 10.34 23.33 6.07
CA LEU A 283 10.84 23.41 7.44
C LEU A 283 9.87 24.13 8.38
N GLU A 284 8.80 24.70 7.84
CA GLU A 284 7.80 25.48 8.58
C GLU A 284 6.42 25.12 8.04
N PHE A 285 6.07 23.83 8.13
CA PHE A 285 4.84 23.31 7.58
C PHE A 285 3.63 23.94 8.29
N PRO A 286 2.74 24.67 7.58
CA PRO A 286 1.63 25.43 8.17
C PRO A 286 0.49 24.54 8.71
N GLY A 287 0.62 23.21 8.59
CA GLY A 287 -0.39 22.22 8.93
C GLY A 287 -1.24 21.80 7.72
N ARG A 288 -1.86 20.62 7.84
CA ARG A 288 -2.61 19.97 6.73
C ARG A 288 -3.77 20.82 6.19
N SER A 289 -4.38 21.65 7.05
CA SER A 289 -5.49 22.52 6.67
C SER A 289 -5.16 23.52 5.55
N ALA A 290 -3.89 23.95 5.44
CA ALA A 290 -3.45 24.93 4.44
C ALA A 290 -3.18 24.29 3.05
N VAL A 291 -3.08 22.97 2.98
CA VAL A 291 -2.67 22.23 1.76
C VAL A 291 -3.73 21.28 1.23
N VAL A 292 -4.92 21.20 1.84
CA VAL A 292 -6.00 20.26 1.44
C VAL A 292 -6.30 20.33 -0.06
N GLY A 293 -6.47 21.53 -0.61
CA GLY A 293 -6.79 21.70 -2.04
C GLY A 293 -5.66 21.25 -2.95
N GLN A 294 -4.42 21.58 -2.60
CA GLN A 294 -3.21 21.21 -3.32
C GLN A 294 -2.98 19.70 -3.26
N THR A 295 -3.20 19.06 -2.10
CA THR A 295 -3.11 17.61 -1.93
C THR A 295 -4.18 16.88 -2.74
N LEU A 296 -5.43 17.35 -2.75
CA LEU A 296 -6.49 16.76 -3.57
C LEU A 296 -6.19 16.89 -5.08
N ALA A 297 -5.75 18.07 -5.51
CA ALA A 297 -5.38 18.32 -6.91
C ALA A 297 -4.17 17.46 -7.32
N GLY A 298 -3.13 17.41 -6.48
CA GLY A 298 -1.95 16.58 -6.70
C GLY A 298 -2.27 15.10 -6.79
N LEU A 299 -3.14 14.59 -5.91
CA LEU A 299 -3.61 13.22 -5.92
C LEU A 299 -4.32 12.86 -7.24
N LEU A 300 -5.28 13.70 -7.66
CA LEU A 300 -6.01 13.49 -8.92
C LEU A 300 -5.05 13.52 -10.12
N LEU A 301 -4.22 14.56 -10.21
CA LEU A 301 -3.26 14.74 -11.30
C LEU A 301 -2.24 13.60 -11.37
N ALA A 302 -1.74 13.11 -10.23
CA ALA A 302 -0.79 12.00 -10.18
C ALA A 302 -1.41 10.70 -10.73
N CYS A 303 -2.64 10.37 -10.32
CA CYS A 303 -3.35 9.20 -10.83
C CYS A 303 -3.67 9.32 -12.33
N GLU A 304 -4.18 10.48 -12.77
CA GLU A 304 -4.50 10.73 -14.18
C GLU A 304 -3.25 10.70 -15.06
N ALA A 305 -2.17 11.36 -14.64
CA ALA A 305 -0.90 11.36 -15.35
C ALA A 305 -0.32 9.95 -15.48
N LEU A 306 -0.36 9.16 -14.40
CA LEU A 306 0.10 7.78 -14.43
C LEU A 306 -0.71 6.92 -15.40
N VAL A 307 -2.04 7.03 -15.37
CA VAL A 307 -2.93 6.32 -16.31
C VAL A 307 -2.67 6.74 -17.74
N ALA A 308 -2.50 8.04 -18.00
CA ALA A 308 -2.26 8.58 -19.34
C ALA A 308 -0.89 8.14 -19.90
N VAL A 309 0.18 8.25 -19.11
CA VAL A 309 1.53 7.80 -19.51
C VAL A 309 1.54 6.29 -19.74
N PHE A 310 0.90 5.50 -18.88
CA PHE A 310 0.80 4.07 -19.07
C PHE A 310 -0.02 3.70 -20.32
N ALA A 311 -1.14 4.38 -20.56
CA ALA A 311 -1.92 4.20 -21.78
C ALA A 311 -1.10 4.52 -23.03
N LEU A 312 -0.29 5.59 -22.99
CA LEU A 312 0.60 5.96 -24.09
C LEU A 312 1.65 4.87 -24.36
N THR A 313 2.26 4.28 -23.34
CA THR A 313 3.28 3.22 -23.51
C THR A 313 2.67 1.98 -24.17
N VAL A 314 1.48 1.57 -23.74
CA VAL A 314 0.73 0.45 -24.35
C VAL A 314 0.38 0.78 -25.81
N TRP A 315 -0.12 1.99 -26.08
CA TRP A 315 -0.46 2.40 -27.45
C TRP A 315 0.76 2.43 -28.37
N MET A 316 1.89 2.99 -27.92
CA MET A 316 3.15 3.00 -28.67
C MET A 316 3.63 1.58 -28.94
N GLY A 317 3.55 0.68 -27.95
CA GLY A 317 3.92 -0.72 -28.09
C GLY A 317 3.12 -1.43 -29.19
N LEU A 318 1.79 -1.28 -29.18
CA LEU A 318 0.92 -1.86 -30.21
C LEU A 318 1.25 -1.33 -31.61
N ARG A 319 1.56 -0.03 -31.74
CA ARG A 319 1.94 0.61 -33.01
C ARG A 319 3.29 0.11 -33.53
N LEU A 320 4.30 0.03 -32.66
CA LEU A 320 5.64 -0.45 -33.02
C LEU A 320 5.62 -1.91 -33.46
N ALA A 321 4.86 -2.76 -32.77
CA ALA A 321 4.75 -4.18 -33.08
C ALA A 321 3.78 -4.49 -34.23
N ARG A 322 3.01 -3.50 -34.72
CA ARG A 322 1.88 -3.69 -35.65
C ARG A 322 0.94 -4.81 -35.18
N ALA A 323 0.60 -4.78 -33.89
CA ALA A 323 -0.17 -5.84 -33.26
C ALA A 323 -1.67 -5.74 -33.58
N ASP A 324 -2.31 -6.88 -33.84
CA ASP A 324 -3.76 -6.96 -34.08
C ASP A 324 -4.59 -6.91 -32.78
N THR A 325 -3.93 -6.98 -31.62
CA THR A 325 -4.57 -6.96 -30.30
C THR A 325 -5.18 -5.60 -30.01
N GLY A 326 -6.49 -5.57 -29.71
CA GLY A 326 -7.19 -4.33 -29.36
C GLY A 326 -6.65 -3.65 -28.09
N PHE A 327 -6.56 -2.31 -28.12
CA PHE A 327 -5.98 -1.49 -27.05
C PHE A 327 -6.53 -1.80 -25.67
N GLY A 328 -7.85 -1.85 -25.49
CA GLY A 328 -8.47 -2.12 -24.18
C GLY A 328 -8.11 -3.49 -23.61
N THR A 329 -7.88 -4.49 -24.46
CA THR A 329 -7.42 -5.81 -24.02
C THR A 329 -5.95 -5.74 -23.59
N ALA A 330 -5.08 -5.17 -24.41
CA ALA A 330 -3.66 -5.02 -24.06
C ALA A 330 -3.46 -4.18 -22.79
N PHE A 331 -4.17 -3.05 -22.68
CA PHE A 331 -4.13 -2.16 -21.53
C PHE A 331 -4.59 -2.88 -20.25
N GLY A 332 -5.76 -3.53 -20.27
CA GLY A 332 -6.29 -4.22 -19.10
C GLY A 332 -5.37 -5.32 -18.57
N TRP A 333 -4.71 -6.05 -19.48
CA TRP A 333 -3.74 -7.07 -19.14
C TRP A 333 -2.44 -6.48 -18.59
N LEU A 334 -1.79 -5.59 -19.35
CA LEU A 334 -0.48 -5.04 -18.99
C LEU A 334 -0.56 -4.17 -17.74
N ALA A 335 -1.65 -3.44 -17.51
CA ALA A 335 -1.81 -2.61 -16.32
C ALA A 335 -1.80 -3.44 -15.02
N LEU A 336 -2.26 -4.69 -15.04
CA LEU A 336 -2.19 -5.57 -13.86
C LEU A 336 -0.75 -5.98 -13.51
N SER A 337 0.20 -5.84 -14.44
CA SER A 337 1.60 -6.13 -14.15
C SER A 337 2.20 -5.17 -13.14
N VAL A 338 1.60 -4.00 -12.88
CA VAL A 338 2.12 -2.98 -11.95
C VAL A 338 1.82 -3.29 -10.48
N LEU A 339 0.94 -4.26 -10.18
CA LEU A 339 0.56 -4.61 -8.81
C LEU A 339 1.75 -4.96 -7.89
N PRO A 340 2.78 -5.70 -8.34
CA PRO A 340 3.98 -5.93 -7.54
C PRO A 340 4.74 -4.64 -7.20
N ILE A 341 4.75 -3.64 -8.10
CA ILE A 341 5.37 -2.33 -7.84
C ILE A 341 4.59 -1.60 -6.75
N ALA A 342 3.25 -1.53 -6.89
CA ALA A 342 2.39 -0.87 -5.92
C ALA A 342 2.53 -1.49 -4.52
N LEU A 343 2.55 -2.82 -4.44
CA LEU A 343 2.73 -3.56 -3.20
C LEU A 343 4.11 -3.33 -2.58
N ALA A 344 5.17 -3.43 -3.37
CA ALA A 344 6.53 -3.24 -2.88
C ALA A 344 6.74 -1.81 -2.36
N TYR A 345 6.19 -0.82 -3.06
CA TYR A 345 6.21 0.56 -2.59
C TYR A 345 5.43 0.73 -1.29
N HIS A 346 4.23 0.16 -1.16
CA HIS A 346 3.44 0.16 0.09
C HIS A 346 4.26 -0.38 1.27
N ILE A 347 4.88 -1.56 1.10
CA ILE A 347 5.70 -2.19 2.14
C ILE A 347 6.90 -1.31 2.51
N ALA A 348 7.63 -0.82 1.50
CA ALA A 348 8.83 -0.02 1.71
C ALA A 348 8.50 1.33 2.37
N HIS A 349 7.48 2.02 1.87
CA HIS A 349 7.05 3.33 2.34
C HIS A 349 6.59 3.28 3.80
N TYR A 350 5.78 2.27 4.18
CA TYR A 350 5.26 2.17 5.56
C TYR A 350 6.17 1.42 6.54
N LEU A 351 7.34 0.91 6.14
CA LEU A 351 8.17 0.08 7.00
C LEU A 351 8.55 0.78 8.32
N THR A 352 9.00 2.03 8.24
CA THR A 352 9.47 2.82 9.41
C THR A 352 8.32 3.11 10.38
N SER A 353 7.19 3.57 9.83
CA SER A 353 5.93 3.76 10.55
C SER A 353 5.45 2.48 11.22
N PHE A 354 5.50 1.35 10.51
CA PHE A 354 5.10 0.05 11.05
C PHE A 354 5.99 -0.39 12.22
N LEU A 355 7.32 -0.26 12.10
CA LEU A 355 8.28 -0.63 13.17
C LEU A 355 8.00 0.09 14.49
N VAL A 356 7.55 1.34 14.44
CA VAL A 356 7.17 2.12 15.63
C VAL A 356 5.76 1.80 16.08
N GLN A 357 4.78 1.93 15.18
CA GLN A 357 3.36 1.85 15.55
C GLN A 357 2.92 0.45 15.97
N ILE A 358 3.61 -0.61 15.54
CA ILE A 358 3.31 -1.96 16.03
C ILE A 358 3.60 -2.10 17.53
N GLN A 359 4.61 -1.39 18.06
CA GLN A 359 4.90 -1.36 19.49
C GLN A 359 3.78 -0.64 20.25
N TYR A 360 3.31 0.50 19.74
CA TYR A 360 2.14 1.19 20.28
C TYR A 360 0.87 0.33 20.22
N SER A 361 0.68 -0.43 19.14
CA SER A 361 -0.45 -1.35 18.99
C SER A 361 -0.46 -2.42 20.08
N VAL A 362 0.71 -2.98 20.43
CA VAL A 362 0.85 -3.95 21.53
C VAL A 362 0.56 -3.29 22.88
N ALA A 363 1.10 -2.10 23.13
CA ALA A 363 0.85 -1.35 24.36
C ALA A 363 -0.65 -1.02 24.54
N ALA A 364 -1.28 -0.48 23.50
CA ALA A 364 -2.71 -0.14 23.48
C ALA A 364 -3.61 -1.38 23.58
N LEU A 365 -3.13 -2.57 23.18
CA LEU A 365 -3.87 -3.81 23.40
C LEU A 365 -3.84 -4.25 24.88
N SER A 366 -2.77 -3.95 25.62
CA SER A 366 -2.68 -4.21 27.06
C SER A 366 -3.52 -3.22 27.88
N ASP A 367 -3.56 -1.95 27.47
CA ASP A 367 -4.38 -0.90 28.09
C ASP A 367 -5.32 -0.16 27.10
N PRO A 368 -6.40 -0.80 26.61
CA PRO A 368 -7.25 -0.22 25.55
C PRO A 368 -7.97 1.08 25.91
N PHE A 369 -8.11 1.37 27.20
CA PHE A 369 -8.78 2.57 27.70
C PHE A 369 -7.80 3.64 28.20
N ALA A 370 -6.49 3.38 28.17
CA ALA A 370 -5.45 4.20 28.79
C ALA A 370 -5.75 4.54 30.27
N ARG A 371 -6.14 3.53 31.07
CA ARG A 371 -6.51 3.68 32.49
C ARG A 371 -5.59 2.91 33.44
N GLY A 372 -4.45 2.42 32.95
CA GLY A 372 -3.50 1.60 33.72
C GLY A 372 -3.92 0.14 33.80
N ALA A 373 -4.65 -0.38 32.81
CA ALA A 373 -4.89 -1.82 32.70
C ALA A 373 -3.64 -2.52 32.13
N ASP A 374 -3.44 -3.78 32.48
CA ASP A 374 -2.38 -4.61 31.90
C ASP A 374 -2.94 -5.99 31.52
N TRP A 375 -3.74 -6.02 30.44
CA TRP A 375 -4.39 -7.25 29.97
C TRP A 375 -3.39 -8.31 29.49
N LEU A 376 -2.20 -7.91 29.06
CA LEU A 376 -1.16 -8.80 28.55
C LEU A 376 -0.07 -9.14 29.58
N GLY A 377 -0.01 -8.45 30.72
CA GLY A 377 1.01 -8.70 31.76
C GLY A 377 2.41 -8.23 31.35
N ILE A 378 2.52 -7.13 30.58
CA ILE A 378 3.75 -6.68 29.92
C ILE A 378 4.33 -5.40 30.52
N GLU A 379 3.73 -4.85 31.58
CA GLU A 379 4.24 -3.63 32.19
C GLU A 379 5.56 -3.85 32.98
N PRO A 380 6.52 -2.90 32.92
CA PRO A 380 6.49 -1.68 32.11
C PRO A 380 6.89 -1.92 30.64
N PHE A 381 6.01 -1.60 29.69
CA PHE A 381 6.30 -1.66 28.26
C PHE A 381 6.71 -0.28 27.74
N ARG A 382 7.85 -0.18 27.04
CA ARG A 382 8.34 1.10 26.49
C ARG A 382 8.56 0.98 24.99
N VAL A 383 7.96 1.91 24.25
CA VAL A 383 8.22 2.04 22.81
C VAL A 383 9.63 2.57 22.60
N THR A 384 10.34 1.95 21.66
CA THR A 384 11.71 2.33 21.30
C THR A 384 11.79 2.80 19.86
N THR A 385 12.57 3.87 19.64
CA THR A 385 12.87 4.44 18.32
C THR A 385 14.38 4.58 18.08
N GLY A 386 15.20 3.96 18.95
CA GLY A 386 16.66 4.09 18.92
C GLY A 386 17.31 3.61 17.62
N PHE A 387 16.63 2.73 16.87
CA PHE A 387 17.07 2.26 15.55
C PHE A 387 17.06 3.35 14.46
N PHE A 388 16.48 4.53 14.71
CA PHE A 388 16.61 5.70 13.83
C PHE A 388 17.79 6.61 14.16
N ASN A 389 18.47 6.38 15.28
CA ASN A 389 19.53 7.26 15.79
C ASN A 389 20.95 6.77 15.45
N SER A 390 21.07 5.70 14.66
CA SER A 390 22.35 5.13 14.23
C SER A 390 22.39 4.96 12.73
N ILE A 391 23.49 5.40 12.10
CA ILE A 391 23.69 5.26 10.66
C ILE A 391 23.65 3.79 10.21
N ASP A 392 24.12 2.85 11.03
CA ASP A 392 24.14 1.43 10.67
C ASP A 392 22.72 0.84 10.66
N SER A 393 21.91 1.19 11.66
CA SER A 393 20.50 0.77 11.72
C SER A 393 19.67 1.40 10.61
N VAL A 394 19.84 2.71 10.35
CA VAL A 394 19.17 3.40 9.24
C VAL A 394 19.60 2.82 7.89
N ARG A 395 20.87 2.45 7.72
CA ARG A 395 21.35 1.77 6.49
C ARG A 395 20.63 0.44 6.26
N VAL A 396 20.43 -0.38 7.30
CA VAL A 396 19.70 -1.65 7.16
C VAL A 396 18.24 -1.41 6.78
N ILE A 397 17.58 -0.44 7.41
CA ILE A 397 16.19 -0.08 7.09
C ILE A 397 16.09 0.38 5.63
N TRP A 398 16.92 1.36 5.24
CA TRP A 398 16.91 1.92 3.90
C TRP A 398 17.23 0.89 2.83
N THR A 399 18.26 0.06 3.04
CA THR A 399 18.60 -1.01 2.07
C THR A 399 17.52 -2.08 1.96
N THR A 400 16.78 -2.34 3.05
CA THR A 400 15.60 -3.22 3.03
C THR A 400 14.48 -2.60 2.20
N GLN A 401 14.16 -1.32 2.43
CA GLN A 401 13.14 -0.59 1.65
C GLN A 401 13.48 -0.56 0.16
N ALA A 402 14.71 -0.16 -0.19
CA ALA A 402 15.19 -0.14 -1.57
C ALA A 402 15.20 -1.53 -2.20
N GLY A 403 15.64 -2.56 -1.46
CA GLY A 403 15.63 -3.95 -1.92
C GLY A 403 14.22 -4.45 -2.23
N VAL A 404 13.24 -4.18 -1.35
CA VAL A 404 11.83 -4.52 -1.58
C VAL A 404 11.31 -3.83 -2.85
N VAL A 405 11.57 -2.53 -3.03
CA VAL A 405 11.15 -1.79 -4.24
C VAL A 405 11.76 -2.41 -5.51
N VAL A 406 13.07 -2.70 -5.52
CA VAL A 406 13.75 -3.30 -6.68
C VAL A 406 13.19 -4.68 -6.98
N LEU A 407 12.99 -5.54 -5.98
CA LEU A 407 12.39 -6.87 -6.16
C LEU A 407 10.97 -6.78 -6.72
N GLY A 408 10.16 -5.83 -6.24
CA GLY A 408 8.82 -5.57 -6.79
C GLY A 408 8.86 -5.20 -8.28
N HIS A 409 9.81 -4.34 -8.69
CA HIS A 409 10.00 -3.97 -10.09
C HIS A 409 10.49 -5.14 -10.94
N VAL A 410 11.48 -5.90 -10.48
CA VAL A 410 11.96 -7.12 -11.17
C VAL A 410 10.80 -8.09 -11.39
N TRP A 411 9.99 -8.35 -10.35
CA TRP A 411 8.84 -9.24 -10.45
C TRP A 411 7.76 -8.71 -11.41
N SER A 412 7.52 -7.40 -11.37
CA SER A 412 6.61 -6.71 -12.29
C SER A 412 7.07 -6.85 -13.74
N VAL A 413 8.37 -6.72 -14.02
CA VAL A 413 8.95 -6.88 -15.37
C VAL A 413 8.75 -8.31 -15.86
N LEU A 414 9.02 -9.32 -15.01
CA LEU A 414 8.79 -10.73 -15.33
C LEU A 414 7.31 -11.01 -15.65
N LEU A 415 6.40 -10.49 -14.82
CA LEU A 415 4.97 -10.64 -15.01
C LEU A 415 4.48 -9.92 -16.29
N SER A 416 4.97 -8.71 -16.55
CA SER A 416 4.68 -7.95 -17.76
C SER A 416 5.12 -8.71 -19.01
N HIS A 417 6.33 -9.27 -19.01
CA HIS A 417 6.82 -10.09 -20.11
C HIS A 417 5.96 -11.36 -20.28
N ARG A 418 5.59 -12.04 -19.18
CA ARG A 418 4.70 -13.21 -19.23
C ARG A 418 3.34 -12.89 -19.83
N ILE A 419 2.80 -11.71 -19.55
CA ILE A 419 1.56 -11.20 -20.14
C ILE A 419 1.76 -10.88 -21.62
N ALA A 420 2.87 -10.24 -21.99
CA ALA A 420 3.20 -9.92 -23.36
C ALA A 420 3.34 -11.18 -24.24
N LEU A 421 3.99 -12.23 -23.74
CA LEU A 421 4.07 -13.54 -24.41
C LEU A 421 2.67 -14.13 -24.70
N ARG A 422 1.68 -13.88 -23.82
CA ARG A 422 0.30 -14.31 -24.05
C ARG A 422 -0.39 -13.47 -25.13
N LEU A 423 -0.15 -12.17 -25.15
CA LEU A 423 -0.83 -11.24 -26.05
C LEU A 423 -0.25 -11.23 -27.47
N PHE A 424 1.06 -11.46 -27.59
CA PHE A 424 1.80 -11.24 -28.83
C PHE A 424 2.60 -12.46 -29.31
N GLY A 425 2.65 -13.53 -28.51
CA GLY A 425 3.42 -14.75 -28.82
C GLY A 425 4.90 -14.66 -28.46
N ASP A 426 5.71 -15.59 -28.96
CA ASP A 426 7.17 -15.54 -28.88
C ASP A 426 7.73 -14.79 -30.11
N GLY A 427 8.79 -14.01 -29.91
CA GLY A 427 9.56 -13.41 -31.01
C GLY A 427 9.73 -11.88 -30.95
N PRO A 428 10.31 -11.28 -32.02
CA PRO A 428 10.71 -9.87 -32.03
C PRO A 428 9.54 -8.89 -31.92
N ARG A 429 8.34 -9.29 -32.35
CA ARG A 429 7.12 -8.47 -32.21
C ARG A 429 6.79 -8.23 -30.74
N THR A 430 6.93 -9.25 -29.89
CA THR A 430 6.69 -9.11 -28.45
C THR A 430 7.69 -8.17 -27.81
N ALA A 431 8.97 -8.28 -28.19
CA ALA A 431 10.00 -7.38 -27.72
C ALA A 431 9.69 -5.90 -28.07
N LEU A 432 9.33 -5.64 -29.34
CA LEU A 432 8.93 -4.31 -29.81
C LEU A 432 7.67 -3.79 -29.10
N ALA A 433 6.69 -4.66 -28.84
CA ALA A 433 5.45 -4.30 -28.15
C ALA A 433 5.71 -3.88 -26.70
N THR A 434 6.69 -4.50 -26.04
CA THR A 434 7.01 -4.21 -24.63
C THR A 434 8.04 -3.11 -24.43
N LEU A 435 8.78 -2.70 -25.48
CA LEU A 435 9.89 -1.75 -25.33
C LEU A 435 9.48 -0.43 -24.64
N PRO A 436 8.39 0.26 -25.04
CA PRO A 436 7.97 1.49 -24.34
C PRO A 436 7.58 1.25 -22.89
N LEU A 437 6.96 0.10 -22.60
CA LEU A 437 6.58 -0.29 -21.24
C LEU A 437 7.83 -0.57 -20.39
N SER A 438 8.84 -1.23 -20.93
CA SER A 438 10.11 -1.48 -20.24
C SER A 438 10.82 -0.18 -19.86
N VAL A 439 10.85 0.81 -20.78
CA VAL A 439 11.40 2.14 -20.48
C VAL A 439 10.63 2.82 -19.35
N PHE A 440 9.29 2.76 -19.41
CA PHE A 440 8.43 3.27 -18.34
C PHE A 440 8.76 2.62 -16.99
N MET A 441 8.92 1.29 -16.93
CA MET A 441 9.21 0.57 -15.69
C MET A 441 10.59 0.90 -15.10
N ILE A 442 11.60 1.10 -15.96
CA ILE A 442 12.94 1.54 -15.53
C ILE A 442 12.86 2.97 -14.96
N ALA A 443 12.18 3.88 -15.65
CA ALA A 443 11.96 5.25 -15.17
C ALA A 443 11.17 5.27 -13.85
N TYR A 444 10.17 4.39 -13.71
CA TYR A 444 9.39 4.25 -12.48
C TYR A 444 10.21 3.70 -11.31
N THR A 445 11.17 2.82 -11.59
CA THR A 445 12.13 2.33 -10.58
C THR A 445 12.95 3.49 -10.04
N MET A 446 13.46 4.35 -10.95
CA MET A 446 14.20 5.54 -10.56
C MET A 446 13.33 6.49 -9.72
N LEU A 447 12.08 6.72 -10.13
CA LEU A 447 11.12 7.53 -9.38
C LEU A 447 10.87 6.94 -7.98
N GLY A 448 10.61 5.64 -7.85
CA GLY A 448 10.33 5.00 -6.57
C GLY A 448 11.51 5.06 -5.59
N LEU A 449 12.73 4.84 -6.08
CA LEU A 449 13.95 4.96 -5.27
C LEU A 449 14.25 6.42 -4.91
N TRP A 450 13.98 7.36 -5.82
CA TRP A 450 14.05 8.78 -5.51
C TRP A 450 13.05 9.19 -4.43
N LEU A 451 11.79 8.75 -4.51
CA LEU A 451 10.75 9.04 -3.50
C LEU A 451 11.14 8.53 -2.10
N LEU A 452 11.84 7.38 -2.02
CA LEU A 452 12.35 6.85 -0.74
C LEU A 452 13.53 7.66 -0.19
N ALA A 453 14.37 8.23 -1.06
CA ALA A 453 15.56 8.97 -0.68
C ALA A 453 15.33 10.48 -0.53
N ALA A 454 14.23 11.01 -1.06
CA ALA A 454 13.94 12.42 -1.07
C ALA A 454 13.71 12.95 0.36
N PRO A 455 14.28 14.12 0.71
CA PRO A 455 14.05 14.72 2.01
C PRO A 455 12.58 15.11 2.18
N LYS A 456 12.05 14.83 3.38
CA LYS A 456 10.63 15.02 3.74
C LYS A 456 10.47 16.07 4.83
N GLY A 457 9.45 16.92 4.70
CA GLY A 457 9.24 18.12 5.55
C GLY A 457 7.96 18.12 6.39
N ALA A 458 7.08 17.14 6.20
CA ALA A 458 5.85 16.99 6.95
C ALA A 458 5.59 15.50 7.21
#